data_AF-A0A2X4R587-F1
#
_entry.id   AF-A0A2X4R587-F1
#
_cell.length_a   1.000
_cell.length_b   1.000
_cell.length_c   1.000
_cell.angle_alpha   90.00
_cell.angle_beta   90.00
_cell.angle_gamma   90.00
#
_symmetry.space_group_name_H-M   'P 1'
#
loop_
_entity.id
_entity.type
_entity.pdbx_description
1 polymer ?
#
loop_
_entity_poly.entity_id
_entity_poly.type
_entity_poly.pdbx_seq_one_letter_code
_entity_poly.pdbx_strand_id
1 'polypeptide(L)' 'MALTRCPECRKKISENAENCPNCGFSFKQADLEIYKQQLERRRLHNAEINRKSTKLHIIWFCIFAIFIALASWITNK' A
#
# COMPACT_ATOMS: atom_id res chain seq x y z
N MET A 1 -21.38 -2.09 27.33
CA MET A 1 -21.47 -2.56 25.92
C MET A 1 -20.11 -2.37 25.29
N ALA A 2 -19.49 -3.44 24.81
CA ALA A 2 -18.22 -3.34 24.11
C ALA A 2 -18.48 -2.89 22.66
N LEU A 3 -17.68 -1.92 22.20
CA LEU A 3 -17.84 -1.28 20.90
C LEU A 3 -16.56 -1.50 20.11
N THR A 4 -16.70 -2.02 18.89
CA THR A 4 -15.58 -2.19 17.95
C THR A 4 -15.60 -1.13 16.85
N ARG A 5 -14.51 -0.99 16.10
CA ARG A 5 -14.44 -0.08 14.94
C ARG A 5 -14.62 -0.86 13.65
N CYS A 6 -15.49 -0.38 12.77
CA CYS A 6 -15.66 -0.94 11.44
C CYS A 6 -14.34 -0.85 10.64
N PRO A 7 -13.86 -1.92 9.99
CA PRO A 7 -12.59 -1.91 9.25
C PRO A 7 -12.59 -0.97 8.04
N GLU A 8 -13.77 -0.75 7.44
CA GLU A 8 -13.95 0.12 6.27
C GLU A 8 -14.08 1.59 6.66
N CYS A 9 -15.13 1.95 7.40
CA CYS A 9 -15.45 3.36 7.69
C CYS A 9 -14.88 3.89 9.01
N ARG A 10 -14.26 3.03 9.84
CA ARG A 10 -13.64 3.35 11.14
C ARG A 10 -14.57 3.92 12.21
N LYS A 11 -15.88 3.99 11.97
CA LYS A 11 -16.88 4.39 12.97
C LYS A 11 -17.09 3.28 14.01
N LYS A 12 -17.48 3.68 15.23
CA LYS A 12 -17.79 2.76 16.34
C LYS A 12 -19.11 2.03 16.06
N ILE A 13 -19.13 0.73 16.30
CA ILE A 13 -20.29 -0.16 16.11
C ILE A 13 -20.38 -1.17 17.26
N SER A 14 -21.55 -1.78 17.43
CA SER A 14 -21.73 -2.92 18.33
C SER A 14 -20.91 -4.12 17.85
N GLU A 15 -20.34 -4.88 18.77
CA GLU A 15 -19.61 -6.13 18.45
C GLU A 15 -20.50 -7.20 17.83
N ASN A 16 -21.81 -7.17 18.11
CA ASN A 16 -22.79 -8.13 17.59
C ASN A 16 -23.44 -7.68 16.27
N ALA A 17 -22.99 -6.58 15.66
CA ALA A 17 -23.57 -6.10 14.41
C ALA A 17 -23.19 -7.02 13.25
N GLU A 18 -24.17 -7.60 12.54
CA GLU A 18 -23.94 -8.38 11.32
C GLU A 18 -23.50 -7.51 10.13
N ASN A 19 -23.99 -6.27 10.10
CA ASN A 19 -23.63 -5.27 9.10
C ASN A 19 -23.35 -3.93 9.77
N CYS A 20 -22.40 -3.17 9.23
CA CYS A 20 -22.11 -1.83 9.71
C CYS A 20 -23.27 -0.88 9.34
N PRO A 21 -23.98 -0.27 10.31
CA PRO A 21 -25.11 0.63 10.03
C PRO A 21 -24.67 1.93 9.34
N ASN A 22 -23.37 2.22 9.29
CA ASN A 22 -22.84 3.46 8.73
C ASN A 22 -22.39 3.36 7.27
N CYS A 23 -21.97 2.17 6.82
CA CYS A 23 -21.41 1.97 5.48
C CYS A 23 -21.87 0.68 4.79
N GLY A 24 -22.65 -0.17 5.47
CA GLY A 24 -23.17 -1.41 4.91
C GLY A 24 -22.20 -2.60 4.92
N PHE A 25 -20.97 -2.45 5.43
CA PHE A 25 -19.99 -3.54 5.46
C PHE A 25 -20.52 -4.77 6.20
N SER A 26 -20.43 -5.95 5.58
CA SER A 26 -20.89 -7.22 6.14
C SER A 26 -19.80 -7.88 6.97
N PHE A 27 -20.16 -8.35 8.16
CA PHE A 27 -19.29 -9.09 9.08
C PHE A 27 -19.48 -10.61 8.97
N LYS A 28 -20.20 -11.08 7.95
CA LYS A 28 -20.31 -12.51 7.64
C LYS A 28 -18.94 -13.06 7.25
N GLN A 29 -18.67 -14.30 7.64
CA GLN A 29 -17.34 -14.92 7.43
C GLN A 29 -16.91 -14.93 5.95
N ALA A 30 -17.82 -15.27 5.03
CA ALA A 30 -17.54 -15.26 3.60
C ALA A 30 -17.11 -13.86 3.08
N ASP A 31 -17.81 -12.80 3.50
CA ASP A 31 -17.49 -11.43 3.09
C ASP A 31 -16.17 -10.96 3.71
N LEU A 32 -15.88 -11.35 4.95
CA LEU A 32 -14.61 -11.06 5.63
C LEU A 32 -13.41 -11.73 4.94
N GLU A 33 -13.57 -12.96 4.45
CA GLU A 33 -12.53 -13.66 3.68
C GLU A 33 -12.26 -12.96 2.35
N ILE A 34 -13.30 -12.60 1.61
CA ILE A 34 -13.18 -11.82 0.37
C ILE A 34 -12.48 -10.49 0.64
N TYR A 35 -12.86 -9.80 1.73
CA TYR A 35 -12.23 -8.55 2.15
C TYR A 35 -10.73 -8.71 2.41
N LYS A 36 -10.32 -9.75 3.16
CA LYS A 36 -8.91 -10.05 3.42
C LYS A 36 -8.14 -10.33 2.13
N GLN A 37 -8.71 -11.11 1.21
CA GLN A 37 -8.11 -11.37 -0.10
C GLN A 37 -7.94 -10.08 -0.93
N GLN A 38 -8.91 -9.17 -0.90
CA GLN A 38 -8.80 -7.87 -1.56
C GLN A 38 -7.68 -7.03 -0.97
N LEU A 39 -7.54 -6.99 0.37
CA LEU A 39 -6.44 -6.29 1.04
C LEU A 39 -5.08 -6.88 0.67
N GLU A 40 -4.97 -8.20 0.62
CA GLU A 40 -3.73 -8.88 0.22
C GLU A 40 -3.38 -8.59 -1.24
N ARG A 41 -4.35 -8.66 -2.16
CA ARG A 41 -4.15 -8.27 -3.56
C ARG A 41 -3.66 -6.83 -3.68
N ARG A 42 -4.23 -5.90 -2.91
CA ARG A 42 -3.78 -4.50 -2.89
C ARG A 42 -2.35 -4.36 -2.36
N ARG A 43 -1.97 -5.13 -1.32
CA ARG A 43 -0.60 -5.15 -0.79
C ARG A 43 0.39 -5.64 -1.84
N LEU A 44 0.10 -6.76 -2.51
CA LEU A 44 0.96 -7.32 -3.55
C LEU A 44 1.09 -6.37 -4.75
N HIS A 45 -0.02 -5.77 -5.18
CA HIS A 45 -0.01 -4.78 -6.26
C HIS A 45 0.87 -3.57 -5.92
N ASN A 46 0.72 -3.01 -4.72
CA ASN A 46 1.53 -1.88 -4.26
C ASN A 46 3.02 -2.26 -4.12
N ALA A 47 3.32 -3.47 -3.65
CA ALA A 47 4.69 -3.98 -3.57
C ALA A 47 5.34 -4.10 -4.96
N GLU A 48 4.58 -4.56 -5.96
CA GLU A 48 5.06 -4.66 -7.35
C GLU A 48 5.27 -3.26 -7.97
N ILE A 49 4.36 -2.31 -7.75
CA ILE A 49 4.57 -0.91 -8.16
C ILE A 49 5.85 -0.35 -7.53
N ASN A 50 6.02 -0.54 -6.22
CA ASN A 50 7.19 -0.05 -5.50
C ASN A 50 8.49 -0.67 -6.03
N ARG A 51 8.48 -1.96 -6.38
CA ARG A 51 9.62 -2.65 -7.00
C ARG A 51 9.98 -2.05 -8.36
N LYS A 52 9.00 -1.79 -9.22
CA LYS A 52 9.21 -1.14 -10.53
C LYS A 52 9.76 0.28 -10.37
N SER A 53 9.19 1.06 -9.47
CA SER A 53 9.68 2.42 -9.14
C SER A 53 11.12 2.39 -8.63
N THR A 54 11.46 1.47 -7.72
CA THR A 54 12.82 1.31 -7.18
C THR A 54 13.83 1.00 -8.30
N LYS A 55 13.47 0.14 -9.27
CA LYS A 55 14.33 -0.15 -10.43
C LYS A 55 14.61 1.11 -11.25
N LEU A 56 13.62 1.96 -11.47
CA LEU A 56 13.80 3.23 -12.18
C LEU A 56 14.70 4.19 -11.39
N HIS A 57 14.51 4.30 -10.07
CA HIS A 57 15.38 5.13 -9.23
C HIS A 57 16.85 4.70 -9.28
N ILE A 58 17.12 3.39 -9.28
CA ILE A 58 18.48 2.86 -9.42
C ILE A 58 19.08 3.26 -10.78
N ILE A 59 18.32 3.12 -11.88
CA ILE A 59 18.78 3.52 -13.22
C ILE A 59 19.11 5.02 -13.25
N TRP A 60 18.23 5.87 -12.73
CA TRP A 60 18.47 7.32 -12.64
C TRP A 60 19.68 7.66 -11.79
N PHE A 61 19.86 6.99 -10.65
CA PHE A 61 21.03 7.18 -9.79
C PHE A 61 22.33 6.81 -10.51
N CYS A 62 22.36 5.70 -11.25
CA CYS A 62 23.52 5.31 -12.05
C CYS A 62 23.84 6.34 -13.14
N ILE A 63 22.84 6.83 -13.88
CA ILE A 63 23.03 7.86 -14.91
C ILE A 63 23.60 9.15 -14.28
N PHE A 64 23.03 9.57 -13.15
CA PHE A 64 23.49 10.77 -12.42
C PHE A 64 24.92 10.61 -11.91
N ALA A 65 25.28 9.45 -11.35
CA ALA A 65 26.64 9.16 -10.89
C ALA A 65 27.66 9.16 -12.04
N ILE A 66 27.32 8.58 -13.19
CA ILE A 66 28.16 8.62 -14.40
C ILE A 66 28.37 10.07 -14.85
N PHE A 67 27.32 10.88 -14.87
CA PHE A 67 27.42 12.29 -15.26
C PHE A 67 28.35 13.07 -14.34
N ILE A 68 28.23 12.89 -13.01
CA ILE A 68 29.15 13.50 -12.04
C ILE A 68 30.59 13.06 -12.28
N ALA A 69 30.83 11.75 -12.46
CA ALA A 69 32.18 11.22 -12.67
C ALA A 69 32.84 11.82 -13.94
N LEU A 70 32.09 11.94 -15.03
CA LEU A 70 32.56 12.55 -16.27
C LEU A 70 32.89 14.05 -16.06
N ALA A 71 32.02 14.79 -15.38
CA ALA A 71 32.26 16.20 -15.07
C ALA A 71 33.51 16.39 -14.19
N SER A 72 33.68 15.54 -13.17
CA SER A 72 34.86 15.55 -12.30
C SER A 72 36.14 15.20 -13.04
N TRP A 73 36.10 14.30 -14.04
CA TRP A 73 37.25 13.98 -14.87
C TRP A 73 37.68 15.15 -15.75
N ILE A 74 36.72 15.84 -16.38
CA ILE A 74 37.01 16.99 -17.25
C ILE A 74 37.59 18.16 -16.46
N THR A 75 37.11 18.38 -15.23
CA THR A 75 37.54 19.51 -14.39
C THR A 75 38.88 19.30 -13.67
N ASN A 76 39.27 18.04 -13.39
CA ASN A 76 40.57 17.72 -12.78
C ASN A 76 41.69 17.43 -13.79
N LYS A 77 41.40 17.51 -15.09
CA LYS A 77 42.39 17.38 -16.17
C LYS A 77 42.91 18.74 -16.57
#